data_AF-A0A3N1XIR9-F1
#
_entry.id   AF-A0A3N1XIR9-F1
#
_cell.length_a   1.000
_cell.length_b   1.000
_cell.length_c   1.000
_cell.angle_alpha   90.00
_cell.angle_beta   90.00
_cell.angle_gamma   90.00
#
_symmetry.space_group_name_H-M   'P 1'
#
loop_
_entity.id
_entity.type
_entity.pdbx_description
1 polymer ?
#
loop_
_entity_poly.entity_id
_entity_poly.type
_entity_poly.pdbx_seq_one_letter_code
_entity_poly.pdbx_strand_id
1 'polypeptide(L)'
;MFDSYDRSSPQYLKYKNATMVLIGRWLNGIPAPQGVRIYLAPDTDSGAMTFLEEHTAEWLDWSDAVKKTERRARHLIDEFPTSSHPIGAGKTRAPRAAGFDCFSDWA
;
A
#
# COMPACT_ATOMS: atom_id res chain seq x y z
N MET A 1 -2.63 -11.08 7.65
CA MET A 1 -1.89 -11.84 8.66
C MET A 1 -0.59 -11.08 8.86
N PHE A 2 -0.37 -10.46 10.04
CA PHE A 2 0.84 -9.71 10.33
C PHE A 2 1.97 -10.70 10.64
N ASP A 3 3.12 -10.57 9.99
CA ASP A 3 4.26 -11.46 10.23
C ASP A 3 4.88 -11.16 11.61
N SER A 4 5.32 -12.23 12.27
CA SER A 4 5.82 -12.35 13.65
C SER A 4 7.00 -11.43 14.06
N TYR A 5 7.39 -10.47 13.23
CA TYR A 5 8.52 -9.57 13.43
C TYR A 5 8.13 -8.09 13.55
N ASP A 6 6.84 -7.76 13.41
CA ASP A 6 6.36 -6.40 13.64
C ASP A 6 6.30 -6.11 15.14
N ARG A 7 7.31 -5.42 15.69
CA ARG A 7 7.13 -4.77 17.01
C ARG A 7 5.95 -3.79 16.86
N SER A 8 4.91 -4.13 17.61
CA SER A 8 3.50 -3.95 17.29
C SER A 8 2.93 -2.57 17.64
N SER A 9 3.65 -1.50 17.30
CA SER A 9 3.13 -0.13 17.44
C SER A 9 3.00 0.51 16.06
N PRO A 10 2.00 0.10 15.26
CA PRO A 10 1.67 0.81 14.03
C PRO A 10 1.40 2.28 14.37
N GLN A 11 2.01 3.19 13.60
CA GLN A 11 1.77 4.61 13.78
C GLN A 11 0.65 5.05 12.83
N TYR A 12 -0.43 5.54 13.40
CA TYR A 12 -1.53 6.12 12.66
C TYR A 12 -1.31 7.61 12.46
N LEU A 13 -1.42 8.08 11.22
CA LEU A 13 -1.29 9.49 10.86
C LEU A 13 -2.53 9.93 10.10
N LYS A 14 -3.13 11.04 10.50
CA LYS A 14 -4.25 11.66 9.77
C LYS A 14 -3.75 12.88 9.01
N TYR A 15 -4.06 12.96 7.72
CA TYR A 15 -3.71 14.10 6.87
C TYR A 15 -4.73 14.27 5.74
N LYS A 16 -5.28 15.48 5.58
CA LYS A 16 -6.28 15.82 4.54
C LYS A 16 -7.42 14.78 4.39
N ASN A 17 -8.05 14.42 5.51
CA ASN A 17 -9.11 13.40 5.60
C ASN A 17 -8.70 11.95 5.25
N ALA A 18 -7.45 11.70 4.88
CA ALA A 18 -6.91 10.35 4.75
C ALA A 18 -6.28 9.89 6.07
N THR A 19 -6.42 8.60 6.38
CA THR A 19 -5.70 7.94 7.47
C THR A 19 -4.61 7.06 6.87
N MET A 20 -3.39 7.21 7.35
CA MET A 20 -2.24 6.40 6.95
C MET A 20 -1.78 5.55 8.12
N VAL A 21 -1.25 4.37 7.81
CA VAL A 21 -0.70 3.43 8.78
C VAL A 21 0.75 3.15 8.41
N LEU A 22 1.67 3.47 9.31
CA LEU A 22 3.08 3.18 9.18
C LEU A 22 3.41 1.93 9.99
N ILE A 23 4.01 0.94 9.33
CA ILE A 23 4.42 -0.32 9.96
C ILE A 23 5.92 -0.51 9.73
N GLY A 24 6.69 -0.54 10.82
CA GLY A 24 8.12 -0.80 10.77
C GLY A 24 8.41 -2.29 10.59
N ARG A 25 9.30 -2.63 9.66
CA ARG A 25 9.87 -3.97 9.50
C ARG A 25 11.14 -4.07 10.33
N TRP A 26 11.17 -4.97 11.28
CA TRP A 26 12.28 -5.13 12.22
C TRP A 26 13.08 -6.39 11.94
N LEU A 27 14.40 -6.31 12.16
CA LEU A 27 15.24 -7.50 12.32
C LEU A 27 15.51 -7.73 13.80
N ASN A 28 15.59 -9.00 14.18
CA ASN A 28 15.89 -9.41 15.54
C ASN A 28 17.22 -8.79 16.00
N GLY A 29 17.20 -8.16 17.17
CA GLY A 29 18.39 -7.61 17.81
C GLY A 29 18.80 -6.20 17.37
N ILE A 30 18.06 -5.54 16.47
CA ILE A 30 18.37 -4.17 16.02
C ILE A 30 17.38 -3.16 16.64
N PRO A 31 17.86 -2.01 17.16
CA PRO A 31 17.01 -0.98 17.78
C PRO A 31 16.26 -0.09 16.77
N ALA A 32 16.56 -0.23 15.48
CA ALA A 32 15.96 0.52 14.38
C ALA A 32 15.29 -0.44 13.38
N PRO A 33 14.19 -0.01 12.73
CA PRO A 33 13.58 -0.79 11.64
C PRO A 33 14.51 -0.80 10.41
N GLN A 34 14.46 -1.87 9.61
CA GLN A 34 15.09 -1.88 8.28
C GLN A 34 14.31 -1.04 7.27
N GLY A 35 13.00 -0.99 7.42
CA GLY A 35 12.12 -0.25 6.53
C GLY A 35 10.81 0.07 7.20
N VAL A 36 10.10 1.04 6.65
CA VAL A 36 8.75 1.43 7.08
C VAL A 36 7.81 1.31 5.90
N ARG A 37 6.82 0.45 6.03
CA ARG A 37 5.75 0.28 5.06
C ARG A 37 4.65 1.30 5.34
N ILE A 38 4.23 1.98 4.29
CA ILE A 38 3.21 3.02 4.32
C ILE A 38 1.94 2.44 3.69
N TYR A 39 0.87 2.42 4.47
CA TYR A 39 -0.45 2.01 4.02
C TYR A 39 -1.42 3.18 4.09
N LEU A 40 -2.34 3.24 3.13
CA LEU A 40 -3.53 4.06 3.18
C LEU A 40 -4.67 3.25 3.78
N ALA A 41 -5.22 3.71 4.90
CA ALA A 41 -6.43 3.14 5.45
C ALA A 41 -7.65 3.59 4.62
N PRO A 42 -8.62 2.69 4.40
CA PRO A 42 -9.88 3.03 3.76
C PRO A 42 -10.69 4.02 4.61
N ASP A 43 -11.57 4.78 3.96
CA ASP A 43 -12.51 5.68 4.65
C ASP A 43 -13.62 4.91 5.40
N THR A 44 -13.80 3.62 5.10
CA THR A 44 -14.79 2.74 5.73
C THR A 44 -14.11 1.69 6.60
N ASP A 45 -14.70 1.39 7.78
CA ASP A 45 -14.16 0.44 8.77
C ASP A 45 -13.98 -1.00 8.26
N SER A 46 -14.50 -1.33 7.07
CA SER A 46 -14.45 -2.66 6.46
C SER A 46 -13.57 -2.77 5.21
N GLY A 47 -12.87 -1.70 4.82
CA GLY A 47 -12.01 -1.72 3.64
C GLY A 47 -10.67 -2.41 3.88
N ALA A 48 -10.03 -2.84 2.79
CA ALA A 48 -8.64 -3.28 2.83
C ALA A 48 -7.71 -2.06 2.87
N MET A 49 -6.64 -2.14 3.68
CA MET A 49 -5.56 -1.15 3.62
C MET A 49 -4.82 -1.25 2.28
N THR A 50 -4.62 -0.12 1.62
CA THR A 50 -3.88 -0.05 0.36
C THR A 50 -2.41 0.20 0.66
N PHE A 51 -1.53 -0.72 0.24
CA PHE A 51 -0.09 -0.50 0.33
C PHE A 51 0.32 0.60 -0.66
N LEU A 52 1.04 1.62 -0.19
CA LEU A 52 1.55 2.71 -1.01
C LEU A 52 3.02 2.50 -1.38
N GLU A 53 3.89 2.40 -0.37
CA GLU A 53 5.34 2.34 -0.55
C GLU A 53 6.02 1.68 0.67
N GLU A 54 7.17 1.05 0.46
CA GLU A 54 8.11 0.69 1.53
C GLU A 54 9.31 1.63 1.46
N HIS A 55 9.49 2.43 2.51
CA HIS A 55 10.62 3.35 2.61
C HIS A 55 11.74 2.69 3.40
N THR A 56 12.94 2.60 2.83
CA THR A 56 14.14 2.06 3.47
C THR A 56 15.20 3.14 3.54
N ALA A 57 15.72 3.40 4.73
CA ALA A 57 16.75 4.39 4.98
C ALA A 57 17.66 3.94 6.13
N GLU A 58 18.65 4.76 6.47
CA GLU A 58 19.35 4.64 7.75
C GLU A 58 18.58 5.43 8.82
N TRP A 59 18.23 4.74 9.90
CA TRP A 59 17.44 5.27 11.00
C TRP A 59 18.16 5.01 12.31
N LEU A 60 18.08 5.97 13.22
CA LEU A 60 18.64 5.81 14.56
C LEU A 60 17.74 4.94 15.44
N ASP A 61 16.43 5.13 15.33
CA ASP A 61 15.40 4.42 16.09
C ASP A 61 14.04 4.50 15.37
N TRP A 62 12.98 3.95 15.98
CA TRP A 62 11.61 4.02 15.45
C TRP A 62 11.07 5.45 15.33
N SER A 63 11.42 6.33 16.27
CA SER A 63 10.89 7.69 16.30
C SER A 63 11.50 8.55 15.18
N ASP A 64 12.80 8.39 14.91
CA ASP A 64 13.47 8.92 13.72
C ASP A 64 12.82 8.37 12.45
N ALA A 65 12.46 7.07 12.48
CA ALA A 65 11.81 6.44 11.35
C ALA A 65 10.42 6.97 11.03
N VAL A 66 9.57 7.14 12.04
CA VAL A 66 8.26 7.75 11.88
C VAL A 66 8.40 9.18 11.35
N LYS A 67 9.27 10.01 11.95
CA LYS A 67 9.41 11.42 11.55
C LYS A 67 9.87 11.59 10.09
N LYS A 68 10.87 10.81 9.67
CA LYS A 68 11.38 10.85 8.29
C LYS A 68 10.34 10.31 7.31
N THR A 69 9.65 9.23 7.67
CA THR A 69 8.63 8.63 6.81
C THR A 69 7.36 9.45 6.74
N GLU A 70 6.99 10.17 7.79
CA GLU A 70 5.79 11.01 7.83
C GLU A 70 5.78 12.06 6.72
N ARG A 71 6.93 12.71 6.48
CA ARG A 71 7.07 13.66 5.37
C ARG A 71 6.86 12.99 4.02
N ARG A 72 7.39 11.78 3.83
CA ARG A 72 7.19 11.00 2.60
C ARG A 72 5.74 10.55 2.45
N ALA A 73 5.11 10.09 3.53
CA ALA A 73 3.72 9.66 3.55
C ALA A 73 2.77 10.81 3.19
N ARG A 74 3.01 12.02 3.72
CA ARG A 74 2.26 13.23 3.33
C ARG A 74 2.43 13.57 1.86
N HIS A 75 3.66 13.48 1.34
CA HIS A 75 3.92 13.69 -0.08
C HIS A 75 3.16 12.70 -0.96
N LEU A 76 3.10 11.43 -0.54
CA LEU A 76 2.31 10.42 -1.25
C LEU A 76 0.83 10.81 -1.27
N ILE A 77 0.24 11.30 -0.19
CA ILE A 77 -1.15 11.78 -0.22
C ILE A 77 -1.32 13.00 -1.14
N ASP A 78 -0.34 13.89 -1.21
CA ASP A 78 -0.39 15.04 -2.12
C ASP A 78 -0.26 14.61 -3.60
N GLU A 79 0.49 13.55 -3.89
CA GLU A 79 0.66 12.96 -5.24
C GLU A 79 -0.47 12.01 -5.64
N PHE A 80 -1.12 11.35 -4.68
CA PHE A 80 -2.32 10.54 -4.88
C PHE A 80 -3.54 11.46 -4.69
N PRO A 81 -4.04 12.13 -5.75
CA PRO A 81 -5.32 12.82 -5.62
C PRO A 81 -6.35 11.79 -5.19
N THR A 82 -7.08 12.11 -4.12
CA THR A 82 -8.24 11.41 -3.60
C THR A 82 -9.41 11.44 -4.60
N SER A 83 -9.15 11.14 -5.88
CA SER A 83 -10.11 11.10 -6.99
C SER A 83 -10.24 9.70 -7.60
N SER A 84 -9.51 8.71 -7.09
CA SER A 84 -9.48 7.36 -7.66
C SER A 84 -9.72 6.29 -6.61
N HIS A 85 -10.83 6.38 -5.87
CA HIS A 85 -11.51 5.16 -5.47
C HIS A 85 -12.29 4.67 -6.70
N PRO A 86 -11.88 3.61 -7.43
CA PRO A 86 -12.81 2.93 -8.30
C PRO A 86 -13.83 2.22 -7.40
N ILE A 87 -14.89 2.93 -7.04
CA ILE A 87 -16.13 2.30 -6.63
C ILE A 87 -16.56 1.46 -7.83
N GLY A 88 -16.33 0.14 -7.73
CA GLY A 88 -16.91 -0.90 -8.57
C GLY A 88 -17.04 -0.60 -10.07
N ALA A 89 -16.10 -1.10 -10.87
CA ALA A 89 -16.44 -1.53 -12.22
C ALA A 89 -15.65 -2.80 -12.55
N GLY A 90 -16.18 -3.94 -12.10
CA GLY A 90 -15.92 -5.18 -12.77
C GLY A 90 -16.31 -5.01 -14.24
N LYS A 91 -15.31 -4.87 -15.11
CA LYS A 91 -15.39 -5.28 -16.52
C LYS A 91 -14.02 -5.75 -16.92
N THR A 92 -13.81 -7.05 -16.76
CA THR A 92 -12.95 -7.83 -17.64
C THR A 92 -13.33 -7.49 -19.08
N ARG A 93 -12.66 -6.51 -19.67
CA ARG A 93 -12.75 -6.28 -21.10
C ARG A 93 -11.73 -7.22 -21.71
N ALA A 94 -12.19 -8.42 -22.05
CA ALA A 94 -11.43 -9.37 -22.85
C ALA A 94 -10.84 -8.61 -24.07
N PRO A 95 -9.57 -8.85 -24.43
CA PRO A 95 -9.06 -8.34 -25.69
C PRO A 95 -9.90 -8.95 -26.80
N ARG A 96 -10.52 -8.08 -27.58
CA ARG A 96 -11.21 -8.40 -28.81
C ARG A 96 -10.13 -8.79 -29.84
N ALA A 97 -9.65 -10.02 -29.77
CA ALA A 97 -8.83 -10.61 -30.82
C ALA A 97 -9.78 -11.10 -31.91
N ALA A 98 -9.73 -10.38 -33.03
CA ALA A 98 -10.36 -10.76 -34.27
C ALA A 98 -9.77 -12.08 -34.80
N GLY A 99 -10.65 -12.91 -35.35
CA GLY A 99 -10.37 -13.84 -36.45
C GLY A 99 -9.29 -14.89 -36.24
N PHE A 100 -9.72 -16.12 -35.93
CA PHE A 100 -9.12 -17.30 -36.55
C PHE A 100 -10.23 -18.32 -36.79
N ASP A 101 -10.66 -18.40 -38.05
CA ASP A 101 -11.42 -19.51 -38.62
C ASP A 101 -10.64 -20.81 -38.44
N CYS A 102 -11.25 -21.78 -37.75
CA CYS A 102 -10.90 -23.19 -37.86
C CYS A 102 -12.12 -24.04 -37.51
N PHE A 103 -13.12 -24.03 -38.40
CA PHE A 103 -14.03 -25.15 -38.55
C PHE A 103 -13.52 -25.99 -39.73
N SER A 104 -12.76 -27.03 -39.42
CA SER A 104 -12.65 -28.20 -40.29
C SER A 104 -13.58 -29.25 -39.71
N ASP A 105 -14.75 -29.46 -40.34
CA ASP A 105 -15.38 -30.79 -40.39
C ASP A 105 -16.54 -30.78 -41.40
N TRP A 106 -16.24 -31.14 -42.65
CA TRP A 106 -17.20 -31.79 -43.55
C TRP A 106 -16.46 -32.38 -44.75
N ALA A 107 -16.22 -33.69 -44.71
CA ALA A 107 -16.08 -34.58 -45.85
C ALA A 107 -16.34 -36.03 -45.41
#